data_AF-A0A357WWB9-F1
#
_entry.id   AF-A0A357WWB9-F1
#
_cell.length_a   1.000
_cell.length_b   1.000
_cell.length_c   1.000
_cell.angle_alpha   90.00
_cell.angle_beta   90.00
_cell.angle_gamma   90.00
#
_symmetry.space_group_name_H-M   'P 1'
#
loop_
_entity.id
_entity.type
_entity.pdbx_description
1 polymer ?
#
loop_
_entity_poly.entity_id
_entity_poly.type
_entity_poly.pdbx_seq_one_letter_code
_entity_poly.pdbx_strand_id
1 'polypeptide(L)'
;MSIDKYNSEGYYDPTAYEAMSIIEKEERALRAFRPIIYICSPFSGDVEGNVKAAQGYSRYAVDNGYIPVAPHLLFPQFLNDDNPAERQLGLFFGNALMSKCSEVWVFG
;
A
#
# COMPACT_ATOMS: atom_id res chain seq x y z
N MET A 1 26.06 -5.55 -2.59
CA MET A 1 27.50 -5.64 -2.26
C MET A 1 27.56 -6.05 -0.80
N SER A 2 28.29 -7.10 -0.43
CA SER A 2 28.37 -7.48 0.99
C SER A 2 29.24 -6.47 1.72
N ILE A 3 28.75 -5.87 2.82
CA ILE A 3 29.52 -4.93 3.65
C ILE A 3 30.54 -5.73 4.48
N ASP A 4 31.81 -5.31 4.43
CA ASP A 4 32.91 -5.95 5.16
C ASP A 4 33.15 -5.27 6.52
N LYS A 5 33.53 -6.06 7.52
CA LYS A 5 33.91 -5.60 8.87
C LYS A 5 35.32 -5.02 8.94
N TYR A 6 36.10 -5.16 7.87
CA TYR A 6 37.47 -4.67 7.76
C TYR A 6 37.55 -3.57 6.70
N ASN A 7 38.39 -2.57 6.95
CA ASN A 7 38.67 -1.52 5.97
C ASN A 7 39.61 -2.03 4.85
N SER A 8 39.92 -1.18 3.87
CA SER A 8 40.79 -1.53 2.73
C SER A 8 42.21 -1.97 3.11
N GLU A 9 42.65 -1.64 4.32
CA GLU A 9 43.95 -2.01 4.87
C GLU A 9 43.88 -3.30 5.72
N GLY A 10 42.69 -3.87 5.90
CA GLY A 10 42.47 -5.09 6.68
C GLY A 10 42.34 -4.87 8.20
N TYR A 11 42.25 -3.63 8.67
CA TYR A 11 41.98 -3.35 10.08
C TYR A 11 40.49 -3.48 10.38
N TYR A 12 40.19 -4.01 11.57
CA TYR A 12 38.81 -4.10 12.05
C TYR A 12 38.24 -2.69 12.25
N ASP A 13 37.20 -2.35 11.49
CA ASP A 13 36.57 -1.03 11.51
C ASP A 13 35.05 -1.17 11.80
N PRO A 14 34.69 -1.34 13.08
CA PRO A 14 33.30 -1.54 13.46
C PRO A 14 32.43 -0.31 13.18
N THR A 15 33.01 0.90 13.26
CA THR A 15 32.29 2.15 13.06
C THR A 15 31.82 2.29 11.61
N ALA A 16 32.72 2.09 10.64
CA ALA A 16 32.36 2.16 9.23
C ALA A 16 31.37 1.04 8.85
N TYR A 17 31.58 -0.18 9.37
CA TYR A 17 30.68 -1.31 9.16
C TYR A 17 29.26 -1.03 9.67
N GLU A 18 29.12 -0.52 10.90
CA GLU A 18 27.83 -0.20 11.50
C GLU A 18 27.10 0.90 10.72
N ALA A 19 27.81 1.99 10.38
CA ALA A 19 27.24 3.09 9.59
C ALA A 19 26.71 2.61 8.24
N MET A 20 27.51 1.84 7.50
CA MET A 20 27.10 1.28 6.21
C MET A 20 25.94 0.28 6.35
N SER A 21 25.94 -0.54 7.41
CA SER A 21 24.89 -1.53 7.65
C SER A 21 23.54 -0.89 7.97
N ILE A 22 23.54 0.27 8.65
CA ILE A 22 22.33 1.06 8.88
C ILE A 22 21.79 1.57 7.54
N ILE A 23 22.64 2.17 6.72
CA ILE A 23 22.24 2.70 5.40
C ILE A 23 21.68 1.59 4.51
N GLU A 24 22.32 0.41 4.45
CA GLU A 24 21.83 -0.71 3.64
C GLU A 24 20.49 -1.25 4.16
N LYS A 25 20.29 -1.30 5.49
CA LYS A 25 18.99 -1.66 6.09
C LYS A 25 17.91 -0.64 5.74
N GLU A 26 18.22 0.64 5.80
CA GLU A 26 17.30 1.72 5.43
C GLU A 26 16.94 1.66 3.93
N GLU A 27 17.94 1.50 3.04
CA GLU A 27 17.69 1.31 1.60
C GLU A 27 16.84 0.07 1.32
N ARG A 28 17.12 -1.04 2.02
CA ARG A 28 16.36 -2.28 1.86
C ARG A 28 14.93 -2.14 2.37
N ALA A 29 14.71 -1.39 3.45
CA ALA A 29 13.38 -1.07 3.95
C ALA A 29 12.62 -0.16 2.98
N LEU A 30 13.28 0.80 2.35
CA LEU A 30 12.71 1.66 1.31
C LEU A 30 12.36 0.89 0.04
N ARG A 31 13.16 -0.12 -0.31
CA ARG A 31 12.94 -1.01 -1.46
C ARG A 31 12.19 -2.30 -1.08
N ALA A 32 11.68 -2.41 0.14
CA ALA A 32 10.96 -3.59 0.57
C ALA A 32 9.69 -3.73 -0.28
N PHE A 33 9.48 -4.93 -0.81
CA PHE A 33 8.25 -5.25 -1.54
C PHE A 33 7.04 -4.97 -0.64
N ARG A 34 6.14 -4.10 -1.10
CA ARG A 34 4.87 -3.81 -0.43
C ARG A 34 3.75 -4.48 -1.22
N PRO A 35 3.09 -5.52 -0.70
CA PRO A 35 1.96 -6.13 -1.37
C PRO A 35 0.83 -5.11 -1.56
N ILE A 36 0.15 -5.18 -2.69
CA ILE A 36 -1.02 -4.34 -2.96
C ILE A 36 -2.23 -5.02 -2.30
N ILE A 37 -3.01 -4.27 -1.51
CA ILE A 37 -4.21 -4.79 -0.87
C ILE A 37 -5.44 -4.03 -1.35
N TYR A 38 -6.51 -4.77 -1.63
CA TYR A 38 -7.80 -4.22 -2.01
C TYR A 38 -8.62 -3.93 -0.76
N ILE A 39 -9.03 -2.68 -0.55
CA ILE A 39 -9.90 -2.30 0.56
C ILE A 39 -11.35 -2.29 0.09
N CYS A 40 -12.17 -3.11 0.75
CA CYS A 40 -13.60 -3.15 0.60
C CYS A 40 -14.27 -2.64 1.89
N SER A 41 -15.07 -1.59 1.78
CA SER A 41 -15.84 -1.04 2.90
C SER A 41 -17.13 -0.41 2.35
N PRO A 42 -18.16 -0.19 3.20
CA PRO A 42 -19.33 0.58 2.82
C PRO A 42 -18.92 1.94 2.22
N PHE A 43 -19.68 2.37 1.21
CA PHE A 43 -19.55 3.70 0.62
C PHE A 43 -20.90 4.44 0.66
N SER A 44 -21.99 3.76 0.29
CA SER A 44 -23.35 4.30 0.32
C SER A 44 -23.92 4.46 1.75
N GLY A 45 -24.97 5.27 1.89
CA GLY A 45 -25.54 5.62 3.19
C GLY A 45 -24.87 6.88 3.75
N ASP A 46 -24.17 6.75 4.87
CA ASP A 46 -23.33 7.83 5.41
C ASP A 46 -22.03 7.96 4.61
N VAL A 47 -22.11 8.58 3.44
CA VAL A 47 -20.97 8.73 2.52
C VAL A 47 -19.80 9.45 3.20
N GLU A 48 -20.05 10.51 3.97
CA GLU A 48 -18.97 11.27 4.62
C GLU A 48 -18.25 10.42 5.68
N GLY A 49 -19.01 9.72 6.54
CA GLY A 49 -18.45 8.81 7.55
C GLY A 49 -17.70 7.64 6.90
N ASN A 50 -18.29 7.04 5.87
CA ASN A 50 -17.71 5.93 5.14
C ASN A 50 -16.41 6.30 4.42
N VAL A 51 -16.34 7.49 3.80
CA VAL A 51 -15.12 8.00 3.19
C VAL A 51 -14.01 8.18 4.23
N LYS A 52 -14.33 8.77 5.38
CA LYS A 52 -13.35 8.90 6.48
C LYS A 52 -12.88 7.55 7.00
N ALA A 53 -13.79 6.58 7.14
CA ALA A 53 -13.46 5.22 7.55
C ALA A 53 -12.52 4.53 6.53
N ALA A 54 -12.86 4.57 5.24
CA ALA A 54 -12.05 4.00 4.16
C ALA A 54 -10.64 4.63 4.07
N GLN A 55 -10.53 5.95 4.30
CA GLN A 55 -9.24 6.64 4.43
C GLN A 55 -8.44 6.14 5.65
N GLY A 56 -9.11 5.92 6.78
CA GLY A 56 -8.52 5.33 7.99
C GLY A 56 -8.00 3.91 7.75
N TYR A 57 -8.78 3.05 7.10
CA TYR A 57 -8.37 1.69 6.71
C TYR A 57 -7.18 1.72 5.74
N SER A 58 -7.18 2.65 4.80
CA SER A 58 -6.05 2.87 3.88
C SER A 58 -4.79 3.26 4.65
N ARG A 59 -4.89 4.20 5.60
CA ARG A 59 -3.78 4.60 6.47
C ARG A 59 -3.24 3.40 7.26
N TYR A 60 -4.13 2.63 7.87
CA TYR A 60 -3.79 1.41 8.59
C TYR A 60 -3.01 0.41 7.71
N ALA A 61 -3.43 0.18 6.47
CA ALA A 61 -2.70 -0.69 5.55
C ALA A 61 -1.28 -0.18 5.23
N VAL A 62 -1.10 1.13 5.02
CA VAL A 62 0.23 1.71 4.78
C VAL A 62 1.14 1.55 6.00
N ASP A 63 0.59 1.72 7.21
CA ASP A 63 1.32 1.53 8.47
C ASP A 63 1.78 0.08 8.66
N ASN A 64 1.00 -0.88 8.14
CA ASN A 64 1.34 -2.30 8.12
C ASN A 64 2.24 -2.72 6.93
N GLY A 65 2.74 -1.77 6.14
CA GLY A 65 3.68 -2.05 5.05
C GLY A 65 3.04 -2.44 3.71
N TYR A 66 1.75 -2.17 3.52
CA TYR A 66 1.03 -2.48 2.29
C TYR A 66 0.81 -1.23 1.40
N ILE A 67 0.42 -1.45 0.15
CA ILE A 67 -0.10 -0.41 -0.76
C ILE A 67 -1.62 -0.59 -0.84
N PRO A 68 -2.44 0.28 -0.22
CA PRO A 68 -3.89 0.16 -0.28
C PRO A 68 -4.46 0.68 -1.60
N VAL A 69 -5.49 0.00 -2.08
CA VAL A 69 -6.36 0.48 -3.16
C VAL A 69 -7.81 0.37 -2.69
N ALA A 70 -8.49 1.51 -2.58
CA ALA A 70 -9.92 1.60 -2.27
C ALA A 70 -10.66 2.21 -3.48
N PRO A 71 -11.06 1.42 -4.48
CA PRO A 71 -11.59 1.98 -5.73
C PRO A 71 -12.87 2.78 -5.55
N HIS A 72 -13.66 2.48 -4.52
CA HIS A 72 -14.87 3.23 -4.17
C HIS A 72 -14.59 4.65 -3.67
N LEU A 73 -13.34 5.02 -3.36
CA LEU A 73 -12.95 6.42 -3.14
C LEU A 73 -12.59 7.15 -4.43
N LEU A 74 -12.18 6.41 -5.46
CA LEU A 74 -11.62 6.96 -6.70
C LEU A 74 -12.67 7.01 -7.83
N PHE A 75 -13.33 5.88 -8.09
CA PHE A 75 -14.23 5.74 -9.23
C PHE A 75 -15.44 6.69 -9.20
N PRO A 76 -16.10 6.95 -8.06
CA PRO A 76 -17.20 7.90 -8.00
C PRO A 76 -16.82 9.35 -8.38
N GLN A 77 -15.53 9.67 -8.46
CA GLN A 77 -15.08 11.01 -8.90
C GLN A 77 -15.21 11.21 -10.42
N PHE A 78 -15.37 10.13 -11.20
CA PHE A 78 -15.49 10.20 -12.65
C PHE A 78 -16.47 9.18 -13.26
N LEU A 79 -17.08 8.31 -12.45
CA LEU A 79 -18.19 7.42 -12.81
C LEU A 79 -19.41 7.76 -11.93
N ASN A 80 -20.58 7.77 -12.55
CA ASN A 80 -21.85 7.96 -11.89
C ASN A 80 -22.46 6.61 -11.47
N ASP A 81 -22.49 6.36 -10.16
CA ASP A 81 -23.04 5.13 -9.58
C ASP A 81 -24.56 4.99 -9.77
N ASP A 82 -25.29 6.10 -10.02
CA ASP A 82 -26.72 6.10 -10.34
C ASP A 82 -26.98 5.74 -11.81
N ASN A 83 -25.96 5.79 -12.68
CA ASN A 83 -26.04 5.31 -14.05
C ASN A 83 -25.67 3.80 -14.08
N PRO A 84 -26.61 2.89 -14.40
CA PRO A 84 -26.35 1.45 -14.36
C PRO A 84 -25.18 0.98 -15.24
N ALA A 85 -24.95 1.63 -16.38
CA ALA A 85 -23.86 1.28 -17.29
C ALA A 85 -22.50 1.67 -16.69
N GLU A 86 -22.39 2.87 -16.11
CA GLU A 86 -21.18 3.34 -15.45
C GLU A 86 -20.92 2.58 -14.15
N ARG A 87 -21.97 2.24 -13.40
CA ARG A 87 -21.87 1.35 -12.23
C ARG A 87 -21.28 -0.02 -12.60
N GLN A 88 -21.79 -0.64 -13.67
CA GLN A 88 -21.23 -1.91 -14.15
C GLN A 88 -19.77 -1.78 -14.58
N LEU A 89 -19.41 -0.66 -15.23
CA LEU A 89 -18.03 -0.36 -15.61
C LEU A 89 -17.12 -0.21 -14.37
N GLY A 90 -17.57 0.49 -13.34
CA GLY A 90 -16.84 0.64 -12.07
C GLY A 90 -16.63 -0.69 -11.35
N LEU A 91 -17.65 -1.56 -11.31
CA LEU A 91 -17.54 -2.92 -10.76
C LEU A 91 -16.54 -3.77 -11.55
N PHE A 92 -16.54 -3.67 -12.88
CA PHE A 92 -15.57 -4.36 -13.74
C PHE A 92 -14.14 -3.88 -13.46
N PHE A 93 -13.90 -2.57 -13.37
CA PHE A 93 -12.60 -2.03 -12.99
C PHE A 93 -12.16 -2.49 -11.60
N GLY A 94 -13.09 -2.53 -10.63
CA GLY A 94 -12.84 -3.02 -9.28
C GLY A 94 -12.37 -4.47 -9.30
N ASN A 95 -13.05 -5.35 -10.03
CA ASN A 95 -12.67 -6.75 -10.18
C ASN A 95 -11.30 -6.91 -10.86
N ALA A 96 -11.02 -6.12 -11.89
CA ALA A 96 -9.73 -6.13 -12.58
C ALA A 96 -8.58 -5.72 -11.63
N LEU A 97 -8.77 -4.67 -10.82
CA LEU A 97 -7.79 -4.25 -9.81
C LEU A 97 -7.63 -5.28 -8.70
N MET A 98 -8.74 -5.86 -8.22
CA MET A 98 -8.72 -6.91 -7.20
C MET A 98 -7.87 -8.11 -7.63
N SER A 99 -7.90 -8.49 -8.91
CA SER A 99 -7.06 -9.58 -9.45
C SER A 99 -5.55 -9.31 -9.39
N LYS A 100 -5.13 -8.06 -9.14
CA LYS A 100 -3.73 -7.64 -8.99
C LYS A 100 -3.32 -7.46 -7.55
N CYS A 101 -4.26 -7.55 -6.62
CA CYS A 101 -4.00 -7.42 -5.20
C CYS A 101 -3.61 -8.78 -4.62
N SER A 102 -2.71 -8.76 -3.64
CA SER A 102 -2.30 -9.95 -2.89
C SER A 102 -3.38 -10.41 -1.91
N GLU A 103 -4.15 -9.45 -1.38
CA GLU A 103 -5.19 -9.69 -0.39
C GLU A 103 -6.38 -8.74 -0.61
N VAL A 104 -7.54 -9.14 -0.06
CA VAL A 104 -8.73 -8.30 0.06
C VAL A 104 -9.05 -8.12 1.53
N TRP A 105 -9.08 -6.88 1.99
CA TRP A 105 -9.45 -6.52 3.35
C TRP A 105 -10.86 -5.95 3.34
N VAL A 106 -11.76 -6.59 4.08
CA VAL A 106 -13.18 -6.23 4.16
C VAL A 106 -13.46 -5.63 5.53
N PHE A 107 -14.03 -4.43 5.56
CA PHE A 107 -14.40 -3.69 6.77
C PHE A 107 -15.88 -3.35 6.72
N GLY A 108 -16.57 -3.34 7.86
CA GLY A 108 -18.00 -3.06 7.96
C GLY A 108 -18.45 -2.93 9.41
#